data_AF-A0A4R3LU96-F1
#
_entry.id   AF-A0A4R3LU96-F1
#
_cell.length_a   1.000
_cell.length_b   1.000
_cell.length_c   1.000
_cell.angle_alpha   90.00
_cell.angle_beta   90.00
_cell.angle_gamma   90.00
#
_symmetry.space_group_name_H-M   'P 1'
#
loop_
_entity.id
_entity.type
_entity.pdbx_description
1 polymer ?
#
loop_
_entity_poly.entity_id
_entity_poly.type
_entity_poly.pdbx_seq_one_letter_code
_entity_poly.pdbx_strand_id
1 'polypeptide(L)'
;MKYAAFIAALLIAAPAAAQEIPSLLGTWKGASDGLGKQDGWVTGPVTLVVTEQRGRSFKARITYASPKGGEQNEDLVGTLAPDGASIYLAGDDGIHIAALKGGILDACYLEPGDNDGLAVCSRLQKQP
;
A
#
# COMPACT_ATOMS: atom_id res chain seq x y z
N MET A 1 -8.67 -57.08 35.39
CA MET A 1 -9.27 -56.25 34.31
C MET A 1 -8.45 -54.98 34.20
N LYS A 2 -8.18 -54.53 32.97
CA LYS A 2 -7.11 -53.58 32.59
C LYS A 2 -7.47 -52.14 32.98
N TYR A 3 -6.51 -51.41 33.56
CA TYR A 3 -6.61 -49.98 33.84
C TYR A 3 -6.52 -49.21 32.51
N ALA A 4 -7.60 -48.55 32.10
CA ALA A 4 -7.60 -47.63 30.97
C ALA A 4 -7.12 -46.25 31.44
N ALA A 5 -5.88 -45.91 31.13
CA ALA A 5 -5.34 -44.57 31.36
C ALA A 5 -5.85 -43.62 30.26
N PHE A 6 -6.73 -42.69 30.62
CA PHE A 6 -7.12 -41.57 29.75
C PHE A 6 -6.02 -40.51 29.79
N ILE A 7 -5.30 -40.34 28.68
CA ILE A 7 -4.36 -39.22 28.50
C ILE A 7 -5.18 -38.04 27.94
N ALA A 8 -5.45 -37.04 28.77
CA ALA A 8 -6.03 -35.78 28.33
C ALA A 8 -4.92 -34.91 27.69
N ALA A 9 -5.01 -34.71 26.37
CA ALA A 9 -4.13 -33.79 25.66
C ALA A 9 -4.53 -32.34 25.95
N LEU A 10 -3.70 -31.61 26.70
CA LEU A 10 -3.83 -30.16 26.88
C LEU A 10 -3.40 -29.45 25.59
N LEU A 11 -4.37 -28.97 24.81
CA LEU A 11 -4.12 -28.03 23.72
C LEU A 11 -3.71 -26.68 24.32
N ILE A 12 -2.41 -26.39 24.34
CA ILE A 12 -1.91 -25.07 24.70
C ILE A 12 -2.24 -24.14 23.52
N ALA A 13 -3.32 -23.38 23.64
CA ALA A 13 -3.59 -22.27 22.72
C ALA A 13 -2.49 -21.22 22.92
N ALA A 14 -1.46 -21.25 22.08
CA ALA A 14 -0.50 -20.16 22.02
C ALA A 14 -1.28 -18.88 21.66
N PRO A 15 -1.08 -17.77 22.39
CA PRO A 15 -1.68 -16.50 21.98
C PRO A 15 -1.18 -16.22 20.57
N ALA A 16 -2.11 -16.00 19.62
CA ALA A 16 -1.76 -15.48 18.32
C ALA A 16 -1.07 -14.14 18.57
N ALA A 17 0.24 -14.08 18.35
CA ALA A 17 0.98 -12.84 18.44
C ALA A 17 0.31 -11.87 17.47
N ALA A 18 -0.28 -10.80 17.99
CA ALA A 18 -0.80 -9.74 17.16
C ALA A 18 0.38 -9.21 16.34
N GLN A 19 0.34 -9.42 15.02
CA GLN A 19 1.41 -8.94 14.16
C GLN A 19 1.49 -7.41 14.30
N GLU A 20 2.68 -6.92 14.64
CA GLU A 20 2.91 -5.49 14.78
C GLU A 20 2.49 -4.78 13.50
N ILE A 21 1.65 -3.76 13.62
CA ILE A 21 1.19 -2.97 12.48
C ILE A 21 2.23 -1.89 12.24
N PRO A 22 2.99 -1.92 11.13
CA PRO A 22 3.98 -0.90 10.82
C PRO A 22 3.33 0.48 10.67
N SER A 23 4.02 1.50 11.17
CA SER A 23 3.62 2.89 10.99
C SER A 23 4.06 3.40 9.62
N LEU A 24 3.07 3.72 8.79
CA LEU A 24 3.23 4.33 7.48
C LEU A 24 3.24 5.87 7.55
N LEU A 25 2.90 6.47 8.69
CA LEU A 25 2.86 7.92 8.90
C LEU A 25 4.13 8.61 8.39
N GLY A 26 3.94 9.74 7.71
CA GLY A 26 5.01 10.59 7.20
C GLY A 26 5.04 10.69 5.68
N THR A 27 6.14 11.23 5.17
CA THR A 27 6.33 11.53 3.76
C THR A 27 7.17 10.45 3.09
N TRP A 28 6.73 10.01 1.92
CA TRP A 28 7.38 9.02 1.07
C TRP A 28 7.63 9.64 -0.29
N LYS A 29 8.85 9.55 -0.82
CA LYS A 29 9.22 10.16 -2.11
C LYS A 29 9.93 9.18 -3.00
N GLY A 30 9.76 9.36 -4.30
CA GLY A 30 10.44 8.61 -5.33
C GLY A 30 10.12 9.12 -6.72
N ALA A 31 10.33 8.26 -7.70
CA ALA A 31 9.92 8.48 -9.07
C ALA A 31 9.02 7.33 -9.53
N SER A 32 8.19 7.62 -10.51
CA SER A 32 7.35 6.66 -11.20
C SER A 32 7.78 6.43 -12.64
N ASP A 33 7.42 5.26 -13.15
CA ASP A 33 7.52 4.86 -14.53
C ASP A 33 6.35 3.94 -14.91
N GLY A 34 5.87 4.08 -16.14
CA GLY A 34 4.75 3.27 -16.61
C GLY A 34 4.23 3.67 -17.97
N LEU A 35 3.00 3.25 -18.25
CA LEU A 35 2.36 3.42 -19.55
C LEU A 35 0.90 3.84 -19.38
N GLY A 36 0.52 4.93 -20.03
CA GLY A 36 -0.85 5.35 -20.26
C GLY A 36 -1.29 5.01 -21.68
N LYS A 37 -2.56 4.62 -21.84
CA LYS A 37 -3.13 4.27 -23.14
C LYS A 37 -3.13 5.44 -24.14
N GLN A 38 -3.29 6.68 -23.66
CA GLN A 38 -3.25 7.91 -24.49
C GLN A 38 -1.90 8.61 -24.43
N ASP A 39 -1.34 8.71 -23.22
CA ASP A 39 -0.15 9.51 -22.95
C ASP A 39 1.16 8.79 -23.30
N GLY A 40 1.11 7.49 -23.57
CA GLY A 40 2.29 6.68 -23.83
C GLY A 40 3.13 6.48 -22.57
N TRP A 41 4.46 6.49 -22.72
CA TRP A 41 5.38 6.31 -21.59
C TRP A 41 5.33 7.52 -20.66
N VAL A 42 5.02 7.26 -19.39
CA VAL A 42 4.91 8.30 -18.37
C VAL A 42 5.97 8.06 -17.29
N THR A 43 6.65 9.13 -16.89
CA THR A 43 7.60 9.11 -15.78
C THR A 43 7.51 10.43 -15.02
N GLY A 44 7.81 10.41 -13.72
CA GLY A 44 7.82 11.66 -12.96
C GLY A 44 8.09 11.48 -11.47
N PRO A 45 8.35 12.58 -10.75
CA PRO A 45 8.44 12.53 -9.30
C PRO A 45 7.08 12.18 -8.68
N VAL A 46 7.11 11.43 -7.58
CA VAL A 46 5.94 11.08 -6.78
C VAL A 46 6.23 11.36 -5.31
N THR A 47 5.27 12.01 -4.63
CA THR A 47 5.27 12.18 -3.18
C THR A 47 3.97 11.61 -2.62
N LEU A 48 4.06 10.72 -1.65
CA LEU A 48 2.92 10.22 -0.87
C LEU A 48 3.08 10.68 0.58
N VAL A 49 2.08 11.33 1.14
CA VAL A 49 2.06 11.76 2.54
C VAL A 49 0.96 11.02 3.27
N VAL A 50 1.31 10.16 4.22
CA VAL A 50 0.36 9.49 5.11
C VAL A 50 0.13 10.40 6.32
N THR A 51 -1.07 10.98 6.41
CA THR A 51 -1.40 12.06 7.36
C THR A 51 -2.03 11.56 8.66
N GLU A 52 -2.76 10.44 8.60
CA GLU A 52 -3.44 9.84 9.73
C GLU A 52 -3.40 8.31 9.57
N GLN A 53 -3.12 7.58 10.65
CA GLN A 53 -3.19 6.11 10.67
C GLN A 53 -3.81 5.62 11.98
N ARG A 54 -4.80 4.74 11.89
CA ARG A 54 -5.47 4.07 13.00
C ARG A 54 -5.48 2.56 12.76
N GLY A 55 -4.59 1.85 13.46
CA GLY A 55 -4.33 0.45 13.17
C GLY A 55 -3.87 0.30 11.72
N ARG A 56 -4.57 -0.55 10.95
CA ARG A 56 -4.23 -0.81 9.54
C ARG A 56 -4.76 0.23 8.56
N SER A 57 -5.76 1.02 8.96
CA SER A 57 -6.40 2.01 8.07
C SER A 57 -5.72 3.37 8.19
N PHE A 58 -5.60 4.09 7.08
CA PHE A 58 -4.93 5.39 7.03
C PHE A 58 -5.51 6.31 5.96
N LYS A 59 -5.25 7.61 6.12
CA LYS A 59 -5.46 8.64 5.09
C LYS A 59 -4.12 9.06 4.52
N ALA A 60 -4.10 9.33 3.23
CA ALA A 60 -2.92 9.84 2.56
C ALA A 60 -3.28 10.90 1.53
N ARG A 61 -2.26 11.61 1.05
CA ARG A 61 -2.33 12.49 -0.11
C ARG A 61 -1.17 12.15 -1.03
N ILE A 62 -1.44 11.97 -2.32
CA ILE A 62 -0.42 11.73 -3.33
C ILE A 62 -0.26 12.97 -4.21
N THR A 63 0.98 13.27 -4.57
CA THR A 63 1.35 14.29 -5.55
C THR A 63 2.16 13.63 -6.64
N TYR A 64 1.78 13.83 -7.91
CA TYR A 64 2.44 13.23 -9.06
C TYR A 64 2.48 14.18 -10.26
N ALA A 65 3.46 14.01 -11.14
CA ALA A 65 3.52 14.75 -12.40
C ALA A 65 2.43 14.25 -13.37
N SER A 66 1.67 15.17 -13.96
CA SER A 66 0.71 14.82 -15.01
C SER A 66 1.35 14.84 -16.39
N PRO A 67 1.03 13.88 -17.27
CA PRO A 67 1.37 13.96 -18.69
C PRO A 67 0.81 15.21 -19.38
N LYS A 68 -0.29 15.78 -18.86
CA LYS A 68 -0.92 17.03 -19.34
C LYS A 68 -0.19 18.29 -18.84
N GLY A 69 0.89 18.13 -18.08
CA GLY A 69 1.70 19.20 -17.49
C GLY A 69 1.28 19.55 -16.05
N GLY A 70 2.27 20.01 -15.27
CA GLY A 70 2.09 20.39 -13.87
C GLY A 70 2.07 19.21 -12.90
N GLU A 71 1.85 19.54 -11.62
CA GLU A 71 1.67 18.57 -10.54
C GLU A 71 0.18 18.40 -10.22
N GLN A 72 -0.24 17.16 -10.05
CA GLN A 72 -1.58 16.80 -9.58
C GLN A 72 -1.50 16.36 -8.14
N ASN A 73 -2.61 16.55 -7.43
CA ASN A 73 -2.73 16.14 -6.04
C ASN A 73 -4.07 15.45 -5.82
N GLU A 74 -4.04 14.34 -5.11
CA GLU A 74 -5.21 13.52 -4.85
C GLU A 74 -5.20 13.04 -3.40
N ASP A 75 -6.37 13.06 -2.76
CA ASP A 75 -6.54 12.47 -1.44
C ASP A 75 -6.88 10.98 -1.58
N LEU A 76 -6.20 10.16 -0.79
CA LEU A 76 -6.33 8.71 -0.81
C LEU A 76 -6.80 8.17 0.54
N VAL A 77 -7.57 7.10 0.52
CA VAL A 77 -7.84 6.26 1.69
C VAL A 77 -7.19 4.90 1.50
N GLY A 78 -6.52 4.39 2.54
CA GLY A 78 -5.74 3.17 2.43
C GLY A 78 -5.86 2.22 3.60
N THR A 79 -5.45 0.98 3.37
CA THR A 79 -5.37 -0.06 4.38
C THR A 79 -4.16 -0.96 4.18
N LEU A 80 -3.52 -1.35 5.28
CA LEU A 80 -2.56 -2.43 5.32
C LEU A 80 -3.32 -3.76 5.42
N ALA A 81 -2.94 -4.74 4.64
CA ALA A 81 -3.48 -6.08 4.72
C ALA A 81 -3.03 -6.78 6.03
N PRO A 82 -3.71 -7.87 6.42
CA PRO A 82 -3.33 -8.62 7.63
C PRO A 82 -1.91 -9.19 7.62
N ASP A 83 -1.27 -9.30 6.45
CA ASP A 83 0.11 -9.77 6.30
C ASP A 83 1.16 -8.74 6.77
N GLY A 84 0.75 -7.51 7.07
CA GLY A 84 1.62 -6.43 7.53
C GLY A 84 2.49 -5.81 6.43
N ALA A 85 2.32 -6.20 5.17
CA ALA A 85 3.17 -5.81 4.07
C ALA A 85 2.41 -5.30 2.83
N SER A 86 1.28 -5.94 2.47
CA SER A 86 0.48 -5.51 1.33
C SER A 86 -0.37 -4.29 1.71
N ILE A 87 -0.43 -3.31 0.82
CA ILE A 87 -1.14 -2.04 1.03
C ILE A 87 -2.07 -1.82 -0.16
N TYR A 88 -3.29 -1.39 0.12
CA TYR A 88 -4.25 -0.97 -0.89
C TYR A 88 -4.68 0.46 -0.61
N LEU A 89 -4.66 1.31 -1.64
CA LEU A 89 -5.20 2.66 -1.57
C LEU A 89 -6.23 2.86 -2.67
N ALA A 90 -7.31 3.57 -2.35
CA ALA A 90 -8.30 4.02 -3.30
C ALA A 90 -8.23 5.54 -3.43
N GLY A 91 -8.22 5.99 -4.68
CA GLY A 91 -8.41 7.38 -5.07
C GLY A 91 -9.76 7.56 -5.78
N ASP A 92 -9.95 8.70 -6.42
CA ASP A 92 -11.17 9.05 -7.14
C ASP A 92 -11.30 8.24 -8.44
N ASP A 93 -10.21 8.17 -9.21
CA ASP A 93 -10.21 7.59 -10.56
C ASP A 93 -9.57 6.19 -10.63
N GLY A 94 -8.82 5.79 -9.59
CA GLY A 94 -8.09 4.53 -9.62
C GLY A 94 -7.70 3.97 -8.27
N ILE A 95 -6.91 2.90 -8.32
CA ILE A 95 -6.41 2.20 -7.14
C ILE A 95 -4.89 2.16 -7.14
N HIS A 96 -4.30 2.17 -5.96
CA HIS A 96 -2.91 1.83 -5.76
C HIS A 96 -2.79 0.50 -5.05
N ILE A 97 -1.96 -0.38 -5.61
CA ILE A 97 -1.56 -1.64 -4.99
C ILE A 97 -0.09 -1.51 -4.64
N ALA A 98 0.25 -1.70 -3.37
CA ALA A 98 1.60 -1.47 -2.91
C ALA A 98 2.08 -2.55 -1.93
N ALA A 99 3.40 -2.63 -1.76
CA ALA A 99 4.05 -3.50 -0.80
C ALA A 99 5.11 -2.72 0.00
N LEU A 100 5.08 -2.90 1.33
CA LEU A 100 6.10 -2.40 2.24
C LEU A 100 7.17 -3.47 2.45
N LYS A 101 8.43 -3.16 2.08
CA LYS A 101 9.57 -4.04 2.31
C LYS A 101 10.81 -3.24 2.70
N GLY A 102 11.30 -3.45 3.92
CA GLY A 102 12.56 -2.84 4.39
C GLY A 102 12.57 -1.30 4.32
N GLY A 103 11.46 -0.65 4.64
CA GLY A 103 11.33 0.82 4.58
C GLY A 103 11.13 1.39 3.17
N ILE A 104 10.93 0.52 2.17
CA ILE A 104 10.54 0.89 0.81
C ILE A 104 9.07 0.57 0.60
N LEU A 105 8.35 1.51 -0.02
CA LEU A 105 6.99 1.31 -0.48
C LEU A 105 7.04 1.25 -2.01
N ASP A 106 6.93 0.04 -2.57
CA ASP A 106 6.77 -0.18 -4.00
C ASP A 106 5.26 -0.14 -4.32
N ALA A 107 4.79 0.86 -5.07
CA ALA A 107 3.37 1.13 -5.33
C ALA A 107 3.09 1.23 -6.82
N CYS A 108 2.06 0.54 -7.29
CA CYS A 108 1.54 0.69 -8.65
C CYS A 108 0.12 1.26 -8.62
N TYR A 109 -0.08 2.36 -9.35
CA TYR A 109 -1.37 2.94 -9.69
C TYR A 109 -1.96 2.21 -10.90
N LEU A 110 -3.24 1.88 -10.82
CA LEU A 110 -4.03 1.28 -11.87
C LEU A 110 -5.33 2.06 -12.03
N GLU A 111 -5.56 2.52 -13.24
CA GLU A 111 -6.81 3.15 -13.67
C GLU A 111 -7.39 2.31 -14.83
N PRO A 112 -8.49 1.58 -14.60
CA PRO A 112 -9.12 0.75 -15.61
C PRO A 112 -10.09 1.58 -16.46
N GLY A 113 -9.62 2.67 -17.06
CA GLY A 113 -10.44 3.52 -17.91
C GLY A 113 -10.55 3.01 -19.35
N ASP A 114 -11.74 3.18 -19.98
CA ASP A 114 -12.05 2.63 -21.32
C ASP A 114 -11.07 3.10 -22.40
N ASN A 115 -10.61 4.36 -22.32
CA ASN A 115 -9.69 4.96 -23.30
C ASN A 115 -8.47 5.65 -22.69
N ASP A 116 -8.39 5.77 -21.38
CA ASP A 116 -7.41 6.50 -20.58
C ASP A 116 -6.66 5.60 -19.59
N GLY A 117 -6.81 4.27 -19.74
CA GLY A 117 -6.20 3.32 -18.83
C GLY A 117 -4.71 3.57 -18.57
N LEU A 118 -4.34 3.55 -17.29
CA LEU A 118 -3.02 3.92 -16.81
C LEU A 118 -2.48 2.84 -15.87
N ALA A 119 -1.24 2.41 -16.11
CA ALA A 119 -0.52 1.49 -15.24
C ALA A 119 0.88 2.05 -14.97
N VAL A 120 1.12 2.49 -13.74
CA VAL A 120 2.33 3.22 -13.36
C VAL A 120 2.82 2.72 -12.01
N CYS A 121 4.09 2.33 -11.92
CA CYS A 121 4.70 1.93 -10.67
C CYS A 121 5.65 3.00 -10.16
N SER A 122 5.89 3.00 -8.86
CA SER A 122 6.77 3.93 -8.16
C SER A 122 7.46 3.21 -7.02
N ARG A 123 8.72 3.57 -6.79
CA ARG A 123 9.52 3.09 -5.66
C ARG A 123 9.74 4.24 -4.71
N LEU A 124 9.03 4.23 -3.57
CA LEU A 124 9.02 5.34 -2.63
C LEU A 124 9.84 4.99 -1.37
N GLN A 125 10.62 5.98 -0.92
CA GLN A 125 11.40 5.91 0.31
C GLN A 125 10.85 6.87 1.34
N LYS A 126 10.74 6.39 2.59
CA LYS A 126 10.35 7.25 3.71
C LYS A 126 11.40 8.34 3.91
N GLN A 127 10.94 9.57 4.05
CA GLN A 127 11.79 10.72 4.34
C GLN A 127 12.08 10.81 5.85
N PRO A 128 13.25 11.34 6.25
CA PRO A 128 13.59 11.58 7.65
C PRO A 128 12.58 12.46 8.39
#